data_AF-A0A371MZV2-F1
#
_entry.id   AF-A0A371MZV2-F1
#
_cell.length_a   1.000
_cell.length_b   1.000
_cell.length_c   1.000
_cell.angle_alpha   90.00
_cell.angle_beta   90.00
_cell.angle_gamma   90.00
#
_symmetry.space_group_name_H-M   'P 1'
#
loop_
_entity.id
_entity.type
_entity.pdbx_description
1 polymer ?
#
loop_
_entity_poly.entity_id
_entity_poly.type
_entity_poly.pdbx_seq_one_letter_code
_entity_poly.pdbx_strand_id
1 'polypeptide(L)'
;MLETGGAAAAATLGFGALLATEWVWLVSRAEPSPETAAATWAAGTLLVVVGLCAYAYANADENVAPGGGATESEPGRPYDGLGLPTAVTLARGFLVAGVAGIAGVALYGPLSPSWAWAAAVGYGAAAALDALDGALARRLDRVSRLGARLDTAVDAFGLLVAPLAGVFLGELAWWYLSVGAARYVFLLGLRLRERAGRPTFDLPPRASRRVLAGVQMAVVPLALAPGVFDAWMPLVTGVAAAALLLGFARDWGYVSGRVGREGDGNASVPE
;
A
#
# COMPACT_ATOMS: atom_id res chain seq x y z
N MET A 1 -13.68 21.34 14.02
CA MET A 1 -14.30 21.04 12.71
C MET A 1 -13.83 19.69 12.16
N LEU A 2 -13.72 18.66 13.03
CA LEU A 2 -13.05 17.37 12.75
C LEU A 2 -14.00 16.15 12.81
N GLU A 3 -15.29 16.35 13.10
CA GLU A 3 -16.19 15.23 13.43
C GLU A 3 -17.05 14.72 12.27
N THR A 4 -17.29 15.52 11.22
CA THR A 4 -18.18 15.12 10.10
C THR A 4 -17.49 14.20 9.08
N GLY A 5 -16.17 14.34 8.87
CA GLY A 5 -15.42 13.48 7.95
C GLY A 5 -15.21 12.04 8.45
N GLY A 6 -15.16 11.85 9.78
CA GLY A 6 -14.89 10.54 10.39
C GLY A 6 -16.03 9.55 10.22
N ALA A 7 -17.29 10.00 10.32
CA ALA A 7 -18.47 9.15 10.19
C ALA A 7 -18.69 8.69 8.73
N ALA A 8 -18.53 9.61 7.77
CA ALA A 8 -18.62 9.29 6.34
C ALA A 8 -17.50 8.33 5.91
N ALA A 9 -16.25 8.58 6.35
CA ALA A 9 -15.14 7.67 6.08
C ALA A 9 -15.35 6.29 6.71
N ALA A 10 -15.86 6.21 7.94
CA ALA A 10 -16.16 4.95 8.61
C ALA A 10 -17.30 4.18 7.90
N ALA A 11 -18.34 4.87 7.43
CA ALA A 11 -19.43 4.27 6.69
C ALA A 11 -18.97 3.71 5.33
N THR A 12 -18.13 4.46 4.60
CA THR A 12 -17.54 4.00 3.33
C THR A 12 -16.64 2.78 3.52
N LEU A 13 -15.82 2.77 4.57
CA LEU A 13 -14.98 1.61 4.92
C LEU A 13 -15.82 0.40 5.34
N GLY A 14 -16.87 0.60 6.13
CA GLY A 14 -17.78 -0.45 6.56
C GLY A 14 -18.55 -1.08 5.40
N PHE A 15 -19.09 -0.25 4.49
CA PHE A 15 -19.80 -0.72 3.32
C PHE A 15 -18.87 -1.45 2.33
N GLY A 16 -17.66 -0.92 2.11
CA GLY A 16 -16.64 -1.59 1.29
C GLY A 16 -16.24 -2.96 1.84
N ALA A 17 -16.07 -3.08 3.17
CA ALA A 17 -15.77 -4.34 3.82
C ALA A 17 -16.91 -5.37 3.68
N LEU A 18 -18.18 -4.92 3.78
CA LEU A 18 -19.34 -5.78 3.55
C LEU A 18 -19.38 -6.28 2.10
N LEU A 19 -19.23 -5.39 1.12
CA LEU A 19 -19.20 -5.78 -0.30
C LEU A 19 -18.04 -6.74 -0.61
N ALA A 20 -16.86 -6.51 -0.03
CA ALA A 20 -15.73 -7.42 -0.18
C ALA A 20 -16.04 -8.80 0.41
N THR A 21 -16.69 -8.84 1.59
CA THR A 21 -17.06 -10.09 2.26
C THR A 21 -18.10 -10.87 1.44
N GLU A 22 -19.14 -10.19 0.95
CA GLU A 22 -20.16 -10.76 0.08
C GLU A 22 -19.56 -11.27 -1.23
N TRP A 23 -18.65 -10.50 -1.84
CA TRP A 23 -17.96 -10.93 -3.06
C TRP A 23 -17.12 -12.19 -2.83
N VAL A 24 -16.31 -12.25 -1.76
CA VAL A 24 -15.55 -13.46 -1.40
C VAL A 24 -16.49 -14.65 -1.15
N TRP A 25 -17.60 -14.43 -0.46
CA TRP A 25 -18.60 -15.48 -0.21
C TRP A 25 -19.19 -16.02 -1.52
N LEU A 26 -19.57 -15.14 -2.46
CA LEU A 26 -20.08 -15.54 -3.77
C LEU A 26 -19.04 -16.31 -4.58
N VAL A 27 -17.80 -15.82 -4.64
CA VAL A 27 -16.68 -16.49 -5.33
C VAL A 27 -16.44 -17.87 -4.75
N SER A 28 -16.48 -18.03 -3.42
CA SER A 28 -16.25 -19.33 -2.77
C SER A 28 -17.31 -20.39 -3.08
N ARG A 29 -18.47 -20.00 -3.62
CA ARG A 29 -19.58 -20.90 -3.97
C ARG A 29 -19.83 -21.05 -5.46
N ALA A 30 -19.20 -20.23 -6.29
CA ALA A 30 -19.38 -20.30 -7.72
C ALA A 30 -18.62 -21.51 -8.30
N GLU A 31 -19.23 -22.17 -9.29
CA GLU A 31 -18.55 -23.24 -10.02
C GLU A 31 -17.47 -22.64 -10.93
N PRO A 32 -16.24 -23.21 -10.92
CA PRO A 32 -15.15 -22.66 -11.71
C PRO A 32 -15.37 -22.91 -13.20
N SER A 33 -15.51 -21.81 -13.94
CA SER A 33 -15.61 -21.76 -15.40
C SER A 33 -14.87 -20.52 -15.93
N PRO A 34 -14.56 -20.44 -17.23
CA PRO A 34 -13.95 -19.24 -17.80
C PRO A 34 -14.82 -17.98 -17.59
N GLU A 35 -16.14 -18.13 -17.65
CA GLU A 35 -17.10 -17.04 -17.44
C GLU A 35 -17.12 -16.58 -15.98
N THR A 36 -17.13 -17.51 -15.03
CA THR A 36 -17.09 -17.16 -13.60
C THR A 36 -15.74 -16.56 -13.22
N ALA A 37 -14.62 -17.04 -13.78
CA ALA A 37 -13.31 -16.43 -13.59
C ALA A 37 -13.28 -14.98 -14.11
N ALA A 38 -13.80 -14.72 -15.31
CA ALA A 38 -13.87 -13.36 -15.87
C ALA A 38 -14.77 -12.45 -15.04
N ALA A 39 -15.95 -12.93 -14.62
CA ALA A 39 -16.87 -12.19 -13.78
C ALA A 39 -16.27 -11.88 -12.40
N THR A 40 -15.59 -12.84 -11.78
CA THR A 40 -14.88 -12.67 -10.51
C THR A 40 -13.79 -11.63 -10.63
N TRP A 41 -12.92 -11.75 -11.64
CA TRP A 41 -11.86 -10.79 -11.89
C TRP A 41 -12.43 -9.37 -12.07
N ALA A 42 -13.46 -9.22 -12.90
CA ALA A 42 -14.09 -7.94 -13.17
C ALA A 42 -14.74 -7.34 -11.91
N ALA A 43 -15.47 -8.14 -11.14
CA ALA A 43 -16.13 -7.68 -9.91
C ALA A 43 -15.12 -7.27 -8.83
N GLY A 44 -14.07 -8.08 -8.61
CA GLY A 44 -13.02 -7.75 -7.64
C GLY A 44 -12.23 -6.49 -8.03
N THR A 45 -11.89 -6.38 -9.32
CA THR A 45 -11.24 -5.18 -9.86
C THR A 45 -12.12 -3.94 -9.71
N LEU A 46 -13.40 -4.05 -10.08
CA LEU A 46 -14.35 -2.94 -10.00
C LEU A 46 -14.57 -2.49 -8.55
N LEU A 47 -14.67 -3.42 -7.60
CA LEU A 47 -14.81 -3.10 -6.19
C LEU A 47 -13.66 -2.22 -5.69
N VAL A 48 -12.42 -2.57 -6.03
CA VAL A 48 -11.24 -1.79 -5.65
C VAL A 48 -11.18 -0.46 -6.39
N VAL A 49 -11.49 -0.44 -7.70
CA VAL A 49 -11.54 0.81 -8.50
C VAL A 49 -12.55 1.79 -7.91
N VAL A 50 -13.77 1.33 -7.61
CA VAL A 50 -14.81 2.15 -7.00
C VAL A 50 -14.35 2.64 -5.63
N GLY A 51 -13.74 1.79 -4.81
CA GLY A 51 -13.17 2.18 -3.52
C GLY A 51 -12.09 3.25 -3.64
N LEU A 52 -11.19 3.12 -4.61
CA LEU A 52 -10.13 4.09 -4.88
C LEU A 52 -10.70 5.43 -5.37
N CYS A 53 -11.67 5.40 -6.29
CA CYS A 53 -12.35 6.60 -6.78
C CYS A 53 -13.15 7.30 -5.67
N ALA A 54 -13.86 6.54 -4.83
CA ALA A 54 -14.57 7.08 -3.67
C ALA A 54 -13.60 7.68 -2.65
N TYR A 55 -12.45 7.05 -2.42
CA TYR A 55 -11.39 7.59 -1.57
C TYR A 55 -10.81 8.88 -2.13
N ALA A 56 -10.48 8.93 -3.42
CA ALA A 56 -10.00 10.14 -4.08
C ALA A 56 -11.03 11.28 -4.01
N TYR A 57 -12.31 10.98 -4.24
CA TYR A 57 -13.39 11.95 -4.17
C TYR A 57 -13.61 12.47 -2.74
N ALA A 58 -13.61 11.59 -1.74
CA ALA A 58 -13.80 11.97 -0.34
C ALA A 58 -12.65 12.84 0.22
N ASN A 59 -11.50 12.86 -0.44
CA ASN A 59 -10.33 13.67 -0.07
C ASN A 59 -10.00 14.73 -1.13
N ALA A 60 -10.93 15.05 -2.04
CA ALA A 60 -10.70 15.97 -3.15
C ALA A 60 -10.36 17.40 -2.67
N ASP A 61 -10.80 17.77 -1.48
CA ASP A 61 -10.45 19.01 -0.78
C ASP A 61 -8.96 19.12 -0.44
N GLU A 62 -8.26 17.99 -0.33
CA GLU A 62 -6.80 17.95 -0.13
C GLU A 62 -6.01 18.14 -1.45
N ASN A 63 -6.67 18.43 -2.58
CA ASN A 63 -6.01 18.77 -3.85
C ASN A 63 -5.45 20.21 -3.86
N VAL A 64 -4.61 20.49 -2.88
CA VAL A 64 -3.94 21.77 -2.63
C VAL A 64 -2.43 21.57 -2.64
N ALA A 65 -1.68 22.62 -2.98
CA ALA A 65 -0.23 22.63 -2.83
C ALA A 65 0.17 22.43 -1.35
N PRO A 66 1.28 21.71 -1.05
CA PRO A 66 1.82 21.66 0.31
C PRO A 66 2.18 23.09 0.74
N GLY A 67 1.64 23.54 1.88
CA GLY A 67 1.90 24.88 2.41
C GLY A 67 3.40 25.09 2.64
N GLY A 68 3.96 26.16 2.07
CA GLY A 68 5.40 26.41 2.01
C GLY A 68 5.78 27.88 2.23
N GLY A 69 5.03 28.60 3.07
CA GLY A 69 5.43 29.92 3.57
C GLY A 69 6.06 29.83 4.97
N ALA A 70 6.88 30.82 5.35
CA ALA A 70 7.57 30.94 6.64
C ALA A 70 6.64 30.98 7.89
N THR A 71 5.33 30.89 7.68
CA THR A 71 4.29 30.75 8.68
C THR A 71 3.39 29.59 8.24
N GLU A 72 3.31 28.52 9.04
CA GLU A 72 2.45 27.32 8.86
C GLU A 72 0.94 27.62 8.73
N SER A 73 0.55 28.89 8.63
CA SER A 73 -0.82 29.39 8.74
C SER A 73 -1.47 29.73 7.40
N GLU A 74 -0.76 29.71 6.26
CA GLU A 74 -1.38 29.99 4.97
C GLU A 74 -1.92 28.71 4.30
N PRO A 75 -3.24 28.61 4.02
CA PRO A 75 -3.80 27.48 3.32
C PRO A 75 -3.24 27.40 1.89
N GLY A 76 -2.71 26.22 1.54
CA GLY A 76 -2.11 25.97 0.23
C GLY A 76 -3.06 26.26 -0.93
N ARG A 77 -2.53 26.79 -2.03
CA ARG A 77 -3.32 27.14 -3.21
C ARG A 77 -4.02 25.89 -3.80
N PRO A 78 -5.34 25.90 -4.02
CA PRO A 78 -6.05 24.81 -4.70
C PRO A 78 -5.58 24.64 -6.13
N TYR A 79 -5.53 23.40 -6.61
CA TYR A 79 -5.30 23.09 -8.02
C TYR A 79 -6.62 22.88 -8.76
N ASP A 80 -6.75 23.44 -9.97
CA ASP A 80 -7.95 23.31 -10.82
C ASP A 80 -8.17 21.87 -11.37
N GLY A 81 -7.20 20.98 -11.18
CA GLY A 81 -7.29 19.58 -11.56
C GLY A 81 -6.29 18.72 -10.80
N LEU A 82 -6.45 17.41 -10.88
CA LEU A 82 -5.64 16.41 -10.16
C LEU A 82 -4.14 16.51 -10.49
N GLY A 83 -3.82 16.96 -11.71
CA GLY A 83 -2.45 17.00 -12.22
C GLY A 83 -1.94 15.63 -12.66
N LEU A 84 -0.85 15.64 -13.43
CA LEU A 84 -0.25 14.43 -13.98
C LEU A 84 0.19 13.42 -12.88
N PRO A 85 0.85 13.83 -11.77
CA PRO A 85 1.29 12.88 -10.75
C PRO A 85 0.14 12.09 -10.12
N THR A 86 -0.94 12.76 -9.71
CA THR A 86 -2.12 12.10 -9.14
C THR A 86 -2.78 11.16 -10.14
N ALA A 87 -2.81 11.52 -11.43
CA ALA A 87 -3.35 10.65 -12.47
C ALA A 87 -2.53 9.36 -12.63
N VAL A 88 -1.20 9.43 -12.55
CA VAL A 88 -0.35 8.23 -12.60
C VAL A 88 -0.55 7.38 -11.34
N THR A 89 -0.67 7.98 -10.16
CA THR A 89 -1.02 7.25 -8.92
C THR A 89 -2.36 6.51 -9.05
N LEU A 90 -3.37 7.13 -9.66
CA LEU A 90 -4.65 6.47 -9.93
C LEU A 90 -4.51 5.32 -10.94
N ALA A 91 -3.75 5.53 -12.02
CA ALA A 91 -3.46 4.47 -12.99
C ALA A 91 -2.74 3.28 -12.33
N ARG A 92 -1.78 3.56 -11.45
CA ARG A 92 -1.10 2.55 -10.61
C ARG A 92 -2.10 1.82 -9.72
N GLY A 93 -3.01 2.54 -9.08
CA GLY A 93 -4.09 1.97 -8.28
C GLY A 93 -5.01 1.05 -9.09
N PHE A 94 -5.30 1.37 -10.35
CA PHE A 94 -6.10 0.50 -11.23
C PHE A 94 -5.37 -0.78 -11.63
N LEU A 95 -4.04 -0.72 -11.86
CA LEU A 95 -3.24 -1.91 -12.08
C LEU A 95 -3.25 -2.82 -10.84
N VAL A 96 -3.08 -2.24 -9.65
CA VAL A 96 -3.16 -2.99 -8.38
C VAL A 96 -4.57 -3.55 -8.15
N ALA A 97 -5.63 -2.84 -8.56
CA ALA A 97 -7.00 -3.35 -8.54
C ALA A 97 -7.17 -4.59 -9.44
N GLY A 98 -6.57 -4.59 -10.62
CA GLY A 98 -6.53 -5.77 -11.49
C GLY A 98 -5.87 -6.98 -10.81
N VAL A 99 -4.76 -6.76 -10.10
CA VAL A 99 -4.08 -7.81 -9.31
C VAL A 99 -4.97 -8.31 -8.16
N ALA A 100 -5.74 -7.43 -7.52
CA ALA A 100 -6.74 -7.83 -6.51
C ALA A 100 -7.83 -8.72 -7.10
N GLY A 101 -8.30 -8.41 -8.30
CA GLY A 101 -9.22 -9.26 -9.05
C GLY A 101 -8.64 -10.66 -9.30
N ILE A 102 -7.35 -10.75 -9.68
CA ILE A 102 -6.65 -12.02 -9.89
C ILE A 102 -6.57 -12.83 -8.60
N ALA A 103 -6.28 -12.19 -7.46
CA ALA A 103 -6.30 -12.86 -6.16
C ALA A 103 -7.68 -13.47 -5.86
N GLY A 104 -8.77 -12.83 -6.28
CA GLY A 104 -10.13 -13.38 -6.20
C GLY A 104 -10.32 -14.63 -7.07
N VAL A 105 -9.88 -14.58 -8.33
CA VAL A 105 -9.98 -15.74 -9.23
C VAL A 105 -9.19 -16.92 -8.68
N ALA A 106 -8.04 -16.66 -8.05
CA ALA A 106 -7.20 -17.71 -7.45
C ALA A 106 -7.86 -18.44 -6.26
N LEU A 107 -8.98 -17.94 -5.73
CA LEU A 107 -9.79 -18.65 -4.74
C LEU A 107 -10.48 -19.89 -5.31
N TYR A 108 -10.65 -19.98 -6.63
CA TYR A 108 -11.19 -21.18 -7.29
C TYR A 108 -10.23 -22.37 -7.27
N GLY A 109 -8.96 -22.15 -6.92
CA GLY A 109 -7.92 -23.18 -6.89
C GLY A 109 -6.76 -22.89 -7.85
N PRO A 110 -5.94 -23.89 -8.17
CA PRO A 110 -4.77 -23.72 -9.04
C PRO A 110 -5.17 -23.17 -10.41
N LEU A 111 -4.56 -22.03 -10.78
CA LEU A 111 -4.81 -21.36 -12.05
C LEU A 111 -3.71 -21.66 -13.08
N SER A 112 -3.98 -21.34 -14.34
CA SER A 112 -2.95 -21.37 -15.38
C SER A 112 -1.83 -20.34 -15.10
N PRO A 113 -0.57 -20.63 -15.47
CA PRO A 113 0.56 -19.71 -15.29
C PRO A 113 0.37 -18.32 -15.91
N SER A 114 -0.55 -18.18 -16.88
CA SER A 114 -0.91 -16.89 -17.47
C SER A 114 -1.47 -15.89 -16.46
N TRP A 115 -2.16 -16.36 -15.41
CA TRP A 115 -2.68 -15.49 -14.35
C TRP A 115 -1.57 -14.95 -13.46
N ALA A 116 -0.58 -15.79 -13.15
CA ALA A 116 0.61 -15.37 -12.43
C ALA A 116 1.44 -14.36 -13.23
N TRP A 117 1.65 -14.61 -14.53
CA TRP A 117 2.25 -13.62 -15.42
C TRP A 117 1.46 -12.32 -15.53
N ALA A 118 0.13 -12.38 -15.59
CA ALA A 118 -0.71 -11.19 -15.59
C ALA A 118 -0.57 -10.38 -14.28
N ALA A 119 -0.48 -11.06 -13.13
CA ALA A 119 -0.23 -10.42 -11.84
C ALA A 119 1.19 -9.81 -11.78
N ALA A 120 2.20 -10.53 -12.26
CA ALA A 120 3.59 -10.08 -12.32
C ALA A 120 3.74 -8.84 -13.21
N VAL A 121 3.16 -8.86 -14.41
CA VAL A 121 3.20 -7.72 -15.34
C VAL A 121 2.38 -6.55 -14.81
N GLY A 122 1.18 -6.81 -14.27
CA GLY A 122 0.33 -5.76 -13.71
C GLY A 122 0.97 -5.05 -12.52
N TYR A 123 1.50 -5.81 -11.56
CA TYR A 123 2.18 -5.24 -10.39
C TYR A 123 3.55 -4.65 -10.76
N GLY A 124 4.30 -5.29 -11.68
CA GLY A 124 5.57 -4.76 -12.19
C GLY A 124 5.40 -3.43 -12.93
N ALA A 125 4.35 -3.29 -13.75
CA ALA A 125 3.99 -2.02 -14.38
C ALA A 125 3.60 -0.97 -13.33
N ALA A 126 2.86 -1.34 -12.30
CA ALA A 126 2.54 -0.45 -11.20
C ALA A 126 3.80 0.06 -10.48
N ALA A 127 4.74 -0.82 -10.15
CA ALA A 127 6.02 -0.47 -9.53
C ALA A 127 6.90 0.40 -10.44
N ALA A 128 6.91 0.13 -11.75
CA ALA A 128 7.65 0.94 -12.71
C ALA A 128 7.08 2.36 -12.83
N LEU A 129 5.75 2.51 -12.83
CA LEU A 129 5.08 3.81 -12.81
C LEU A 129 5.42 4.60 -11.54
N ASP A 130 5.48 3.95 -10.38
CA ASP A 130 5.90 4.60 -9.12
C ASP A 130 7.33 5.18 -9.21
N ALA A 131 8.27 4.40 -9.75
CA ALA A 131 9.63 4.85 -9.95
C ALA A 131 9.73 6.03 -10.94
N LEU A 132 8.90 6.01 -12.00
CA LEU A 132 8.78 7.10 -12.97
C LEU A 132 8.17 8.36 -12.34
N ASP A 133 7.13 8.22 -11.52
CA ASP A 133 6.51 9.33 -10.79
C ASP A 133 7.48 9.99 -9.84
N GLY A 134 8.25 9.20 -9.10
CA GLY A 134 9.31 9.72 -8.23
C GLY A 134 10.34 10.53 -9.00
N ALA A 135 10.66 10.16 -10.24
CA ALA A 135 11.56 10.91 -11.12
C ALA A 135 10.90 12.16 -11.73
N LEU A 136 9.63 12.08 -12.07
CA LEU A 136 8.86 13.16 -12.69
C LEU A 136 8.47 14.24 -11.67
N ALA A 137 8.11 13.88 -10.44
CA ALA A 137 7.81 14.80 -9.35
C ALA A 137 9.01 15.71 -9.02
N ARG A 138 10.24 15.17 -9.12
CA ARG A 138 11.47 15.98 -8.99
C ARG A 138 11.66 17.01 -10.11
N ARG A 139 10.98 16.86 -11.24
CA ARG A 139 11.08 17.74 -12.40
C ARG A 139 9.91 18.72 -12.54
N LEU A 140 8.72 18.35 -12.06
CA LEU A 140 7.49 19.13 -12.30
C LEU A 140 7.08 20.07 -11.15
N ASP A 141 7.76 20.01 -10.00
CA ASP A 141 7.50 20.85 -8.80
C ASP A 141 6.00 20.95 -8.42
N ARG A 142 5.24 19.89 -8.73
CA ARG A 142 3.80 19.81 -8.51
C ARG A 142 3.51 18.64 -7.59
N VAL A 143 3.50 18.94 -6.29
CA VAL A 143 3.12 18.01 -5.23
C VAL A 143 1.76 18.46 -4.70
N SER A 144 0.82 17.53 -4.50
CA SER A 144 -0.45 17.81 -3.81
C SER A 144 -0.58 16.92 -2.57
N ARG A 145 -1.30 17.39 -1.54
CA ARG A 145 -1.53 16.57 -0.34
C ARG A 145 -2.38 15.34 -0.66
N LEU A 146 -3.40 15.50 -1.52
CA LEU A 146 -4.19 14.39 -2.07
C LEU A 146 -3.32 13.36 -2.79
N GLY A 147 -2.40 13.80 -3.65
CA GLY A 147 -1.49 12.91 -4.38
C GLY A 147 -0.64 12.07 -3.42
N ALA A 148 -0.03 12.70 -2.42
CA ALA A 148 0.78 11.99 -1.41
C ALA A 148 -0.03 10.99 -0.58
N ARG A 149 -1.29 11.33 -0.26
CA ARG A 149 -2.22 10.45 0.46
C ARG A 149 -2.63 9.25 -0.41
N LEU A 150 -2.98 9.47 -1.68
CA LEU A 150 -3.29 8.40 -2.63
C LEU A 150 -2.08 7.48 -2.87
N ASP A 151 -0.89 8.05 -3.04
CA ASP A 151 0.37 7.33 -3.26
C ASP A 151 0.64 6.36 -2.11
N THR A 152 0.57 6.88 -0.89
CA THR A 152 0.71 6.09 0.34
C THR A 152 -0.35 5.00 0.46
N ALA A 153 -1.60 5.28 0.06
CA ALA A 153 -2.70 4.32 0.13
C ALA A 153 -2.56 3.20 -0.91
N VAL A 154 -2.23 3.54 -2.16
CA VAL A 154 -2.02 2.59 -3.26
C VAL A 154 -0.81 1.70 -2.96
N ASP A 155 0.29 2.25 -2.45
CA ASP A 155 1.48 1.46 -2.09
C ASP A 155 1.20 0.49 -0.95
N ALA A 156 0.51 0.95 0.09
CA ALA A 156 0.12 0.11 1.21
C ALA A 156 -0.81 -1.04 0.76
N PHE A 157 -1.73 -0.74 -0.15
CA PHE A 157 -2.66 -1.72 -0.69
C PHE A 157 -1.95 -2.71 -1.62
N GLY A 158 -1.07 -2.22 -2.50
CA GLY A 158 -0.26 -3.05 -3.40
C GLY A 158 0.66 -4.00 -2.65
N LEU A 159 1.30 -3.54 -1.58
CA LEU A 159 2.16 -4.37 -0.71
C LEU A 159 1.38 -5.47 0.03
N LEU A 160 0.05 -5.35 0.15
CA LEU A 160 -0.80 -6.39 0.70
C LEU A 160 -1.31 -7.34 -0.39
N VAL A 161 -1.88 -6.78 -1.46
CA VAL A 161 -2.58 -7.52 -2.49
C VAL A 161 -1.64 -8.33 -3.37
N ALA A 162 -0.48 -7.81 -3.74
CA ALA A 162 0.44 -8.56 -4.61
C ALA A 162 1.00 -9.81 -3.91
N PRO A 163 1.44 -9.76 -2.63
CA PRO A 163 1.69 -10.96 -1.84
C PRO A 163 0.50 -11.90 -1.71
N LEU A 164 -0.70 -11.37 -1.49
CA LEU A 164 -1.92 -12.18 -1.39
C LEU A 164 -2.18 -12.97 -2.68
N ALA A 165 -2.10 -12.29 -3.83
CA ALA A 165 -2.21 -12.91 -5.14
C ALA A 165 -1.15 -14.00 -5.31
N GLY A 166 0.12 -13.72 -4.98
CA GLY A 166 1.19 -14.71 -5.11
C GLY A 166 1.01 -15.94 -4.23
N VAL A 167 0.46 -15.78 -3.01
CA VAL A 167 0.16 -16.93 -2.15
C VAL A 167 -0.97 -17.78 -2.73
N PHE A 168 -2.05 -17.16 -3.22
CA PHE A 168 -3.17 -17.91 -3.82
C PHE A 168 -2.81 -18.52 -5.18
N LEU A 169 -1.91 -17.91 -5.94
CA LEU A 169 -1.38 -18.44 -7.19
C LEU A 169 -0.32 -19.54 -6.96
N GLY A 170 0.19 -19.70 -5.73
CA GLY A 170 1.22 -20.69 -5.39
C GLY A 170 2.67 -20.24 -5.63
N GLU A 171 2.88 -18.97 -5.98
CA GLU A 171 4.19 -18.38 -6.30
C GLU A 171 4.92 -17.83 -5.07
N LEU A 172 4.19 -17.50 -3.99
CA LEU A 172 4.74 -17.01 -2.73
C LEU A 172 4.34 -17.91 -1.56
N ALA A 173 5.24 -18.05 -0.60
CA ALA A 173 4.92 -18.76 0.63
C ALA A 173 3.97 -17.93 1.52
N TRP A 174 3.04 -18.61 2.20
CA TRP A 174 2.00 -17.96 3.03
C TRP A 174 2.57 -17.00 4.10
N TRP A 175 3.76 -17.28 4.63
CA TRP A 175 4.40 -16.42 5.64
C TRP A 175 4.80 -15.05 5.07
N TYR A 176 4.94 -14.91 3.75
CA TYR A 176 5.26 -13.63 3.11
C TYR A 176 4.14 -12.60 3.28
N LEU A 177 2.91 -13.02 3.59
CA LEU A 177 1.81 -12.11 3.93
C LEU A 177 2.12 -11.24 5.17
N SER A 178 3.06 -11.66 6.02
CA SER A 178 3.55 -10.84 7.13
C SER A 178 4.12 -9.49 6.65
N VAL A 179 4.76 -9.44 5.46
CA VAL A 179 5.27 -8.21 4.84
C VAL A 179 4.14 -7.23 4.55
N GLY A 180 3.08 -7.69 3.90
CA GLY A 180 1.90 -6.87 3.61
C GLY A 180 1.16 -6.45 4.88
N ALA A 181 1.06 -7.34 5.86
CA ALA A 181 0.38 -7.08 7.13
C ALA A 181 1.15 -6.11 8.05
N ALA A 182 2.49 -6.04 7.95
CA ALA A 182 3.34 -5.29 8.87
C ALA A 182 2.93 -3.82 9.00
N ARG A 183 2.62 -3.15 7.88
CA ARG A 183 2.17 -1.75 7.88
C ARG A 183 0.84 -1.58 8.62
N TYR A 184 -0.14 -2.44 8.37
CA TYR A 184 -1.46 -2.34 9.00
C TYR A 184 -1.39 -2.64 10.49
N VAL A 185 -0.60 -3.64 10.89
CA VAL A 185 -0.33 -3.95 12.30
C VAL A 185 0.37 -2.78 12.98
N PHE A 186 1.33 -2.13 12.31
CA PHE A 186 2.02 -0.94 12.82
C PHE A 186 1.05 0.23 13.08
N LEU A 187 0.20 0.54 12.10
CA LEU A 187 -0.82 1.61 12.23
C LEU A 187 -1.86 1.30 13.30
N LEU A 188 -2.31 0.04 13.38
CA LEU A 188 -3.21 -0.41 14.44
C LEU A 188 -2.56 -0.27 15.81
N GLY A 189 -1.29 -0.68 15.94
CA GLY A 189 -0.51 -0.54 17.15
C GLY A 189 -0.39 0.92 17.61
N LEU A 190 -0.16 1.84 16.67
CA LEU A 190 -0.12 3.28 16.95
C LEU A 190 -1.46 3.76 17.51
N ARG A 191 -2.57 3.45 16.84
CA ARG A 191 -3.92 3.86 17.25
C ARG A 191 -4.32 3.28 18.61
N LEU A 192 -3.91 2.05 18.91
CA LEU A 192 -4.15 1.43 20.22
C LEU A 192 -3.33 2.10 21.33
N ARG A 193 -2.10 2.55 21.06
CA ARG A 193 -1.28 3.31 22.02
C ARG A 193 -1.88 4.68 22.29
N GLU A 194 -2.29 5.40 21.26
CA GLU A 194 -2.95 6.70 21.38
C GLU A 194 -4.22 6.60 22.24
N ARG A 195 -5.06 5.59 21.97
CA ARG A 195 -6.25 5.31 22.79
C ARG A 195 -5.93 4.95 24.23
N ALA A 196 -4.78 4.34 24.47
CA ALA A 196 -4.29 4.01 25.81
C ALA A 196 -3.56 5.18 26.48
N GLY A 197 -3.54 6.38 25.90
CA GLY A 197 -2.86 7.56 26.43
C GLY A 197 -1.34 7.43 26.49
N ARG A 198 -0.75 6.49 25.74
CA ARG A 198 0.70 6.27 25.74
C ARG A 198 1.37 7.21 24.74
N PRO A 199 2.50 7.83 25.11
CA PRO A 199 3.22 8.71 24.18
C PRO A 199 3.71 7.92 22.97
N THR A 200 3.67 8.58 21.81
CA THR A 200 4.16 8.09 20.52
C THR A 200 5.13 9.14 19.99
N PHE A 201 6.30 8.69 19.56
CA PHE A 201 7.35 9.59 19.06
C PHE A 201 7.40 9.55 17.54
N ASP A 202 7.77 10.68 16.94
CA ASP A 202 7.96 10.77 15.50
C ASP A 202 9.16 9.94 15.04
N LEU A 203 9.01 9.28 13.90
CA LEU A 203 10.06 8.48 13.31
C LEU A 203 11.12 9.36 12.64
N PRO A 204 12.42 9.22 12.98
CA PRO A 204 13.47 9.95 12.30
C PRO A 204 13.50 9.58 10.81
N PRO A 205 13.71 10.53 9.89
CA PRO A 205 13.78 10.25 8.45
C PRO A 205 14.88 9.21 8.18
N ARG A 206 14.53 8.12 7.47
CA ARG A 206 15.47 7.02 7.17
C ARG A 206 15.42 6.66 5.71
N ALA A 207 16.55 6.83 5.02
CA ALA A 207 16.71 6.39 3.64
C ALA A 207 16.49 4.87 3.48
N SER A 208 16.83 4.08 4.50
CA SER A 208 16.64 2.63 4.50
C SER A 208 15.18 2.21 4.31
N ARG A 209 14.20 2.95 4.84
CA ARG A 209 12.77 2.66 4.63
C ARG A 209 12.40 2.72 3.16
N ARG A 210 12.89 3.74 2.45
CA ARG A 210 12.65 3.93 1.02
C ARG A 210 13.34 2.86 0.19
N VAL A 211 14.57 2.50 0.53
CA VAL A 211 15.31 1.43 -0.15
C VAL A 211 14.61 0.08 0.02
N LEU A 212 14.21 -0.27 1.25
CA LEU A 212 13.50 -1.52 1.52
C LEU A 212 12.15 -1.59 0.80
N ALA A 213 11.40 -0.49 0.74
CA ALA A 213 10.16 -0.40 -0.03
C ALA A 213 10.42 -0.63 -1.53
N GLY A 214 11.45 0.03 -2.11
CA GLY A 214 11.83 -0.17 -3.51
C GLY A 214 12.29 -1.60 -3.82
N VAL A 215 13.03 -2.23 -2.91
CA VAL A 215 13.40 -3.65 -3.03
C VAL A 215 12.16 -4.54 -3.04
N GLN A 216 11.19 -4.29 -2.14
CA GLN A 216 9.93 -5.03 -2.10
C GLN A 216 9.13 -4.88 -3.40
N MET A 217 9.04 -3.65 -3.92
CA MET A 217 8.39 -3.37 -5.20
C MET A 217 9.03 -4.09 -6.38
N ALA A 218 10.32 -4.43 -6.32
CA ALA A 218 11.03 -5.18 -7.36
C ALA A 218 10.96 -6.71 -7.15
N VAL A 219 11.06 -7.18 -5.89
CA VAL A 219 11.07 -8.61 -5.56
C VAL A 219 9.70 -9.25 -5.82
N VAL A 220 8.61 -8.58 -5.47
CA VAL A 220 7.26 -9.17 -5.58
C VAL A 220 6.84 -9.47 -7.04
N PRO A 221 7.00 -8.57 -8.04
CA PRO A 221 6.72 -8.91 -9.43
C PRO A 221 7.58 -10.07 -9.95
N LEU A 222 8.86 -10.13 -9.56
CA LEU A 222 9.76 -11.22 -9.95
C LEU A 222 9.35 -12.55 -9.31
N ALA A 223 8.87 -12.50 -8.06
CA ALA A 223 8.34 -13.68 -7.39
C ALA A 223 7.05 -14.20 -8.03
N LEU A 224 6.22 -13.29 -8.56
CA LEU A 224 4.99 -13.64 -9.27
C LEU A 224 5.22 -14.19 -10.68
N ALA A 225 6.42 -14.06 -11.24
CA ALA A 225 6.74 -14.46 -12.61
C ALA A 225 7.23 -15.92 -12.65
N PRO A 226 6.38 -16.89 -13.04
CA PRO A 226 6.71 -18.31 -12.95
C PRO A 226 7.89 -18.66 -13.85
N GLY A 227 8.86 -19.41 -13.33
CA GLY A 227 9.99 -19.94 -14.10
C GLY A 227 11.17 -18.98 -14.30
N VAL A 228 11.11 -17.74 -13.80
CA VAL A 228 12.21 -16.78 -13.96
C VAL A 228 13.31 -17.01 -12.92
N PHE A 229 12.95 -17.27 -11.66
CA PHE A 229 13.90 -17.34 -10.54
C PHE A 229 13.52 -18.34 -9.43
N ASP A 230 12.69 -19.34 -9.73
CA ASP A 230 12.03 -20.22 -8.75
C ASP A 230 13.01 -20.84 -7.74
N ALA A 231 14.21 -21.23 -8.19
CA ALA A 231 15.24 -21.83 -7.33
C ALA A 231 15.76 -20.86 -6.23
N TRP A 232 15.81 -19.57 -6.52
CA TRP A 232 16.37 -18.53 -5.64
C TRP A 232 15.29 -17.73 -4.92
N MET A 233 14.05 -17.75 -5.44
CA MET A 233 12.98 -16.90 -4.96
C MET A 233 12.65 -17.09 -3.47
N PRO A 234 12.64 -18.31 -2.89
CA PRO A 234 12.45 -18.48 -1.45
C PRO A 234 13.50 -17.77 -0.60
N LEU A 235 14.77 -17.77 -1.05
CA LEU A 235 15.86 -17.08 -0.36
C LEU A 235 15.72 -15.56 -0.51
N VAL A 236 15.49 -15.08 -1.73
CA VAL A 236 15.36 -13.63 -2.04
C VAL A 236 14.18 -13.02 -1.28
N THR A 237 13.01 -13.66 -1.34
CA THR A 237 11.81 -13.25 -0.60
C THR A 237 12.03 -13.34 0.91
N GLY A 238 12.68 -14.40 1.40
CA GLY A 238 13.01 -14.55 2.82
C GLY A 238 13.89 -13.42 3.35
N VAL A 239 14.97 -13.08 2.64
CA VAL A 239 15.88 -11.98 3.00
C VAL A 239 15.17 -10.64 2.92
N ALA A 240 14.42 -10.39 1.85
CA ALA A 240 13.69 -9.13 1.66
C ALA A 240 12.62 -8.94 2.74
N ALA A 241 11.87 -10.00 3.08
CA ALA A 241 10.87 -10.00 4.14
C ALA A 241 11.50 -9.77 5.51
N ALA A 242 12.58 -10.50 5.84
CA ALA A 242 13.29 -10.33 7.09
C ALA A 242 13.81 -8.90 7.26
N ALA A 243 14.45 -8.33 6.22
CA ALA A 243 14.95 -6.97 6.25
C ALA A 243 13.84 -5.93 6.49
N LEU A 244 12.69 -6.09 5.83
CA LEU A 244 11.54 -5.22 6.01
C LEU A 244 10.93 -5.35 7.42
N LEU A 245 10.68 -6.58 7.88
CA LEU A 245 10.08 -6.85 9.18
C LEU A 245 10.97 -6.39 10.33
N LEU A 246 12.30 -6.57 10.22
CA LEU A 246 13.26 -6.01 11.15
C LEU A 246 13.25 -4.48 11.14
N GLY A 247 13.08 -3.86 9.96
CA GLY A 247 12.84 -2.43 9.83
C GLY A 247 11.62 -1.96 10.62
N PHE A 248 10.47 -2.62 10.45
CA PHE A 248 9.26 -2.33 11.22
C PHE A 248 9.43 -2.57 12.73
N ALA A 249 10.12 -3.63 13.13
CA ALA A 249 10.39 -3.90 14.54
C ALA A 249 11.27 -2.82 15.17
N ARG A 250 12.31 -2.36 14.45
CA ARG A 250 13.15 -1.23 14.87
C ARG A 250 12.31 0.04 14.99
N ASP A 251 11.54 0.36 13.96
CA ASP A 251 10.67 1.54 13.92
C ASP A 251 9.65 1.55 15.08
N TRP A 252 9.09 0.38 15.40
CA TRP A 252 8.22 0.22 16.56
C TRP A 252 8.97 0.48 17.88
N GLY A 253 10.22 0.05 17.99
CA GLY A 253 11.10 0.37 19.12
C GLY A 253 11.26 1.87 19.35
N TYR A 254 11.44 2.67 18.29
CA TYR A 254 11.53 4.13 18.37
C TYR A 254 10.19 4.77 18.74
N VAL A 255 9.12 4.46 18.01
CA VAL A 255 7.79 5.04 18.27
C VAL A 255 7.29 4.71 19.67
N SER A 256 7.64 3.52 20.18
CA SER A 256 7.25 3.09 21.51
C SER A 256 8.09 3.67 22.64
N GLY A 257 9.19 4.37 22.33
CA GLY A 257 10.14 4.94 23.30
C GLY A 257 11.06 3.89 23.95
N ARG A 258 11.17 2.68 23.39
CA ARG A 258 11.99 1.59 23.96
C ARG A 258 13.44 1.63 23.50
N VAL A 259 13.71 2.24 22.36
CA VAL A 259 15.07 2.49 21.87
C VAL A 259 15.34 3.97 22.06
N GLY A 260 16.32 4.29 22.92
CA GLY A 260 16.73 5.66 23.22
C GLY A 260 17.20 6.39 21.97
N ARG A 261 17.12 7.74 22.01
CA ARG A 261 17.66 8.61 20.96
C ARG A 261 19.13 8.27 20.75
N GLU A 262 19.48 7.63 19.63
CA GLU A 262 20.85 7.72 19.10
C GLU A 262 21.05 9.19 18.69
N GLY A 263 21.46 10.03 19.65
CA GLY A 263 21.64 11.46 19.43
C GLY A 263 21.88 12.35 20.65
N ASP A 264 21.48 11.96 21.88
CA ASP A 264 21.77 12.79 23.08
C ASP A 264 23.03 12.29 23.79
N GLY A 265 24.14 12.35 23.05
CA GLY A 265 25.49 12.12 23.55
C GLY A 265 26.32 13.39 23.49
N ASN A 266 25.82 14.52 24.02
CA ASN A 266 26.62 15.61 24.61
C ASN A 266 25.71 16.71 25.18
N ALA A 267 25.19 16.52 26.38
CA ALA A 267 24.76 17.65 27.21
C ALA A 267 25.34 17.40 28.60
N SER A 268 26.61 17.74 28.77
CA SER A 268 27.19 17.99 30.09
C SER A 268 26.36 19.08 30.76
N VAL A 269 25.70 18.70 31.85
CA VAL A 269 25.04 19.59 32.80
C VAL A 269 26.09 20.58 33.32
N PRO A 270 25.86 21.90 33.23
CA PRO A 270 26.67 22.86 33.98
C PRO A 270 26.16 22.90 35.42
N GLU A 271 27.02 22.58 36.37
CA GLU A 271 27.02 23.20 37.71
C GLU A 271 28.10 24.28 37.75
#